data_AF-A0A523V8B8-F1
#
_entry.id   AF-A0A523V8B8-F1
#
_cell.length_a   1.000
_cell.length_b   1.000
_cell.length_c   1.000
_cell.angle_alpha   90.00
_cell.angle_beta   90.00
_cell.angle_gamma   90.00
#
_symmetry.space_group_name_H-M   'P 1'
#
loop_
_entity.id
_entity.type
_entity.pdbx_description
1 polymer ?
#
loop_
_entity_poly.entity_id
_entity_poly.type
_entity_poly.pdbx_seq_one_letter_code
_entity_poly.pdbx_strand_id
1 'polypeptide(L)'
;PLSALVRLAFNRLFDATKISSETDKQGGGILWGVDGVVRIAHGASRAPHIANAVESAKKAVRADVIQSLKSELAELNQGGKS
;
A
#
# COMPACT_ATOMS: atom_id res chain seq x y z
N PRO A 1 5.74 4.37 41.19
CA PRO A 1 5.37 2.94 41.32
C PRO A 1 3.97 2.58 40.76
N LEU A 2 2.95 3.45 40.85
CA LEU A 2 1.63 3.16 40.28
C LEU A 2 1.46 3.71 38.84
N SER A 3 2.01 4.89 38.57
CA SER A 3 1.96 5.55 37.25
C SER A 3 2.62 4.75 36.13
N ALA A 4 3.69 4.00 36.43
CA ALA A 4 4.35 3.13 35.49
C ALA A 4 3.48 1.92 35.10
N LEU A 5 2.77 1.35 36.09
CA LEU A 5 1.88 0.21 35.88
C LEU A 5 0.64 0.61 35.06
N VAL A 6 0.07 1.78 35.36
CA VAL A 6 -1.04 2.36 34.59
C VAL A 6 -0.61 2.67 33.16
N ARG A 7 0.57 3.28 32.95
CA ARG A 7 1.12 3.51 31.60
C ARG A 7 1.39 2.21 30.85
N LEU A 8 1.88 1.17 31.53
CA LEU A 8 2.15 -0.13 30.91
C LEU A 8 0.84 -0.82 30.47
N ALA A 9 -0.18 -0.79 31.34
CA ALA A 9 -1.51 -1.31 31.02
C ALA A 9 -2.15 -0.54 29.85
N PHE A 10 -2.03 0.80 29.86
CA PHE A 10 -2.53 1.65 28.79
C PHE A 10 -1.81 1.39 27.45
N ASN A 11 -0.48 1.26 27.45
CA ASN A 11 0.28 0.95 26.24
C ASN A 11 0.01 -0.45 25.67
N ARG A 12 -0.36 -1.43 26.51
CA ARG A 12 -0.80 -2.75 26.05
C ARG A 12 -2.21 -2.74 25.50
N LEU A 13 -3.11 -1.97 26.09
CA LEU A 13 -4.51 -1.90 25.70
C LEU A 13 -4.73 -0.98 24.48
N PHE A 14 -3.97 0.10 24.39
CA PHE A 14 -3.95 1.07 23.30
C PHE A 14 -2.63 0.99 22.51
N ASP A 15 -2.23 -0.22 22.11
CA ASP A 15 -1.25 -0.43 21.02
C ASP A 15 -1.91 -0.02 19.67
N ALA A 16 -2.62 1.11 19.65
CA ALA A 16 -3.42 1.66 18.56
C ALA A 16 -2.53 2.13 17.40
N THR A 17 -1.26 2.43 17.69
CA THR A 17 -0.21 2.65 16.68
C THR A 17 0.08 1.38 15.88
N LYS A 18 -0.25 0.20 16.40
CA LYS A 18 -0.10 -1.08 15.69
C LYS A 18 -1.27 -1.38 14.76
N ILE A 19 -2.48 -0.91 15.08
CA ILE A 19 -3.69 -1.16 14.27
C ILE A 19 -3.64 -0.34 12.97
N SER A 20 -3.15 0.91 13.00
CA SER A 20 -2.88 1.69 11.78
C SER A 20 -1.71 1.15 10.94
N SER A 21 -0.84 0.30 11.51
CA SER A 21 0.31 -0.23 10.77
C SER A 21 -0.06 -1.27 9.71
N GLU A 22 -1.26 -1.85 9.74
CA GLU A 22 -1.66 -2.82 8.70
C GLU A 22 -1.86 -2.17 7.33
N THR A 23 -2.31 -0.91 7.30
CA THR A 23 -2.41 -0.11 6.08
C THR A 23 -1.02 0.32 5.60
N ASP A 24 -0.11 0.67 6.52
CA ASP A 24 1.29 1.00 6.22
C ASP A 24 2.10 -0.21 5.71
N LYS A 25 1.78 -1.43 6.18
CA LYS A 25 2.43 -2.66 5.72
C LYS A 25 2.14 -2.96 4.25
N GLN A 26 0.99 -2.53 3.74
CA GLN A 26 0.68 -2.68 2.32
C GLN A 26 1.38 -1.65 1.45
N GLY A 27 1.99 -0.60 2.01
CA GLY A 27 2.59 0.51 1.25
C GLY A 27 1.49 1.32 0.55
N GLY A 28 1.56 2.65 0.62
CA GLY A 28 0.56 3.56 0.04
C GLY A 28 0.19 3.22 -1.41
N GLY A 29 -1.02 3.56 -1.86
CA GLY A 29 -1.63 3.10 -3.13
C GLY A 29 -0.76 3.20 -4.41
N ILE A 30 -1.11 2.41 -5.42
CA ILE A 30 -0.51 2.49 -6.76
C ILE A 30 -1.09 3.72 -7.47
N LEU A 31 -0.23 4.50 -8.12
CA LEU A 31 -0.66 5.57 -9.02
C LEU A 31 -1.05 4.96 -10.38
N TRP A 32 -2.34 5.04 -10.72
CA TRP A 32 -2.89 4.55 -11.97
C TRP A 32 -2.80 5.59 -13.10
N GLY A 33 -2.94 5.12 -14.35
CA GLY A 33 -2.94 6.00 -15.53
C GLY A 33 -1.55 6.41 -16.02
N VAL A 34 -0.49 5.77 -15.53
CA VAL A 34 0.89 5.91 -16.03
C VAL A 34 1.31 4.61 -16.72
N ASP A 35 2.26 4.69 -17.67
CA ASP A 35 2.80 3.50 -18.34
C ASP A 35 3.87 2.80 -17.51
N GLY A 36 3.50 2.38 -16.31
CA GLY A 36 4.41 1.74 -15.36
C GLY A 36 3.83 1.57 -13.96
N VAL A 37 4.62 0.99 -13.05
CA VAL A 37 4.23 0.81 -11.66
C VAL A 37 4.85 1.91 -10.80
N VAL A 38 4.00 2.73 -10.18
CA VAL A 38 4.42 3.81 -9.28
C VAL A 38 3.76 3.66 -7.92
N ARG A 39 4.58 3.71 -6.86
CA ARG A 39 4.17 3.67 -5.45
C ARG A 39 4.53 4.98 -4.79
N ILE A 40 3.56 5.60 -4.10
CA ILE A 40 3.79 6.84 -3.34
C ILE A 40 3.91 6.48 -1.86
N ALA A 41 5.11 6.67 -1.31
CA ALA A 41 5.36 6.48 0.12
C ALA A 41 4.84 7.68 0.93
N HIS A 42 4.43 7.44 2.18
CA HIS A 42 3.98 8.50 3.07
C HIS A 42 5.18 9.31 3.61
N GLY A 43 5.00 10.60 3.90
CA GLY A 43 6.09 11.45 4.40
C GLY A 43 6.70 10.98 5.72
N ALA A 44 5.92 10.30 6.57
CA ALA A 44 6.40 9.69 7.80
C ALA A 44 6.91 8.23 7.62
N SER A 45 7.06 7.75 6.38
CA SER A 45 7.54 6.39 6.12
C SER A 45 8.95 6.16 6.68
N ARG A 46 9.15 4.98 7.27
CA ARG A 46 10.45 4.51 7.75
C ARG A 46 10.96 3.38 6.85
N ALA A 47 12.21 2.97 7.05
CA ALA A 47 12.87 1.89 6.30
C ALA A 47 11.97 0.66 6.00
N PRO A 48 11.26 0.05 6.98
CA PRO A 48 10.40 -1.11 6.69
C PRO A 48 9.21 -0.78 5.76
N HIS A 49 8.67 0.44 5.82
CA HIS A 49 7.57 0.86 4.94
C HIS A 49 8.05 0.97 3.48
N ILE A 50 9.27 1.48 3.28
CA ILE A 50 9.89 1.58 1.94
C ILE A 50 10.19 0.18 1.38
N ALA A 51 10.76 -0.71 2.21
CA ALA A 51 11.02 -2.09 1.79
C ALA A 51 9.75 -2.81 1.34
N ASN A 52 8.65 -2.65 2.08
CA ASN A 52 7.34 -3.19 1.71
C ASN A 52 6.80 -2.58 0.41
N ALA A 53 6.93 -1.25 0.23
CA ALA A 53 6.50 -0.58 -0.99
C ALA A 53 7.24 -1.09 -2.23
N VAL A 54 8.55 -1.33 -2.12
CA VAL A 54 9.37 -1.92 -3.19
C VAL A 54 8.93 -3.34 -3.51
N GLU A 55 8.73 -4.19 -2.49
CA GLU A 55 8.27 -5.57 -2.71
C GLU A 55 6.87 -5.61 -3.33
N SER A 56 5.96 -4.71 -2.93
CA SER A 56 4.66 -4.55 -3.59
C SER A 56 4.79 -4.11 -5.05
N ALA A 57 5.65 -3.13 -5.35
CA ALA A 57 5.86 -2.67 -6.72
C ALA A 57 6.41 -3.79 -7.61
N LYS A 58 7.38 -4.56 -7.11
CA LYS A 58 7.92 -5.75 -7.76
C LYS A 58 6.85 -6.81 -8.04
N LYS A 59 5.93 -7.04 -7.10
CA LYS A 59 4.79 -7.96 -7.31
C LYS A 59 3.87 -7.46 -8.42
N ALA A 60 3.55 -6.16 -8.46
CA ALA A 60 2.72 -5.58 -9.51
C ALA A 60 3.38 -5.66 -10.91
N VAL A 61 4.71 -5.46 -10.99
CA VAL A 61 5.46 -5.68 -12.24
C VAL A 61 5.40 -7.14 -12.67
N ARG A 62 5.61 -8.08 -11.74
CA ARG A 62 5.56 -9.53 -12.04
C ARG A 62 4.17 -10.01 -12.45
N ALA A 63 3.12 -9.38 -11.94
CA ALA A 63 1.75 -9.68 -12.31
C ALA A 63 1.30 -8.98 -13.61
N ASP A 64 2.20 -8.23 -14.26
CA ASP A 64 1.97 -7.54 -15.53
C ASP A 64 0.70 -6.67 -15.56
N VAL A 65 0.41 -6.02 -14.42
CA VAL A 65 -0.85 -5.30 -14.19
C VAL A 65 -1.11 -4.21 -15.23
N ILE A 66 -0.06 -3.59 -15.76
CA ILE A 66 -0.18 -2.54 -16.79
C ILE A 66 -0.69 -3.12 -18.11
N GLN A 67 -0.17 -4.28 -18.55
CA GLN A 67 -0.64 -4.91 -19.77
C GLN A 67 -2.06 -5.46 -19.62
N SER A 68 -2.38 -6.04 -18.45
CA SER A 68 -3.76 -6.46 -18.15
C SER A 68 -4.74 -5.29 -18.27
N LEU A 69 -4.44 -4.16 -17.63
CA LEU A 69 -5.30 -2.97 -17.71
C LEU A 69 -5.40 -2.40 -19.12
N LYS A 70 -4.28 -2.33 -19.86
CA LYS A 70 -4.29 -1.88 -21.26
C LYS A 70 -5.17 -2.78 -22.12
N SER A 71 -5.13 -4.09 -21.89
CA SER A 71 -5.93 -5.08 -22.62
C SER A 71 -7.42 -4.92 -22.33
N GLU A 72 -7.80 -4.85 -21.05
CA GLU A 72 -9.19 -4.62 -20.63
C GLU A 72 -9.75 -3.30 -21.19
N LEU A 73 -8.97 -2.22 -21.14
CA LEU A 73 -9.37 -0.93 -21.73
C LEU A 73 -9.53 -1.02 -23.26
N ALA A 74 -8.67 -1.79 -23.94
CA ALA A 74 -8.78 -1.99 -25.38
C ALA A 74 -10.07 -2.75 -25.74
N GLU A 75 -10.46 -3.76 -24.96
CA GLU A 75 -11.72 -4.49 -25.13
C GLU A 75 -12.94 -3.57 -24.92
N LEU A 76 -12.95 -2.78 -23.85
CA LEU A 76 -14.03 -1.82 -23.57
C LEU A 76 -14.17 -0.77 -24.69
N ASN A 77 -13.05 -0.26 -25.20
CA ASN A 77 -13.04 0.70 -26.31
C ASN A 77 -13.50 0.10 -27.65
N GLN A 78 -13.46 -1.22 -27.80
CA GLN A 78 -13.99 -1.91 -28.97
C GLN A 78 -15.50 -2.17 -28.83
N GLY A 79 -15.98 -2.48 -27.62
CA GLY A 79 -17.42 -2.65 -27.33
C GLY A 79 -18.24 -1.36 -27.40
N GLY A 80 -17.60 -0.19 -27.27
CA GLY A 80 -18.23 1.13 -27.43
C GLY A 80 -18.34 1.62 -28.88
N LYS A 81 -17.88 0.84 -29.86
CA LYS A 81 -18.04 1.12 -31.30
C LYS A 81 -19.22 0.33 -31.84
N SER A 82 -20.43 0.72 -31.43
CA SER A 82 -21.67 0.30 -32.09
C SER A 82 -22.55 1.50 -32.39
#